data_AF-A0A1G3Z9N8-F1
#
_entry.id   AF-A0A1G3Z9N8-F1
#
_cell.length_a   1.000
_cell.length_b   1.000
_cell.length_c   1.000
_cell.angle_alpha   90.00
_cell.angle_beta   90.00
_cell.angle_gamma   90.00
#
_symmetry.space_group_name_H-M   'P 1'
#
loop_
_entity.id
_entity.type
_entity.pdbx_description
1 polymer ?
#
loop_
_entity_poly.entity_id
_entity_poly.type
_entity_poly.pdbx_seq_one_letter_code
_entity_poly.pdbx_strand_id
1 'polypeptide(L)'
;MSCCHDLTDKGLKVTLVAIVSNVLLAAGKILTGIMGNSYALIADGIESCTDIISSSVVLIGLKVSKIPPDKKHPYGHGKAESIAGLFVAACLLGAAAIIIYSSIGEIRIPHQTPSWYTLIVLLIVIVTKELLYRFIFSTGKHIESTAVKNDAWHHRSDAITSLAAFIGISIALIGGEKFASADDWAALLACFIIIFNGIKLMKDAINDLMDASASDELIQFVTTETSSTSGVISVHGLKIRKSGLGYLADIHIVVDGSISVREGHCIAHQVKDTLLKDHSKILDVLVHVEPNDDKCCSL
;
A
#
# COMPACT_ATOMS: atom_id res chain seq x y z
N MET A 1 -6.41 -4.09 -29.82
CA MET A 1 -7.45 -3.78 -28.81
C MET A 1 -7.96 -5.02 -28.06
N SER A 2 -8.21 -6.17 -28.69
CA SER A 2 -8.70 -7.39 -27.98
C SER A 2 -7.75 -7.98 -26.92
N CYS A 3 -6.43 -7.86 -27.08
CA CYS A 3 -5.47 -8.40 -26.11
C CYS A 3 -5.46 -7.61 -24.77
N CYS A 4 -5.64 -6.29 -24.82
CA CYS A 4 -5.66 -5.44 -23.62
C CYS A 4 -6.95 -5.64 -22.80
N HIS A 5 -8.08 -5.89 -23.48
CA HIS A 5 -9.35 -6.22 -22.82
C HIS A 5 -9.27 -7.59 -22.12
N ASP A 6 -8.72 -8.61 -22.78
CA ASP A 6 -8.58 -9.96 -22.23
C ASP A 6 -7.62 -10.02 -21.02
N LEU A 7 -6.58 -9.17 -20.98
CA LEU A 7 -5.70 -9.03 -19.82
C LEU A 7 -6.37 -8.33 -18.63
N THR A 8 -7.21 -7.32 -18.89
CA THR A 8 -7.94 -6.58 -17.86
C THR A 8 -9.04 -7.45 -17.24
N ASP A 9 -9.74 -8.23 -18.08
CA ASP A 9 -10.77 -9.19 -17.64
C ASP A 9 -10.15 -10.40 -16.90
N LYS A 10 -8.94 -10.86 -17.29
CA LYS A 10 -8.17 -11.84 -16.52
C LYS A 10 -7.72 -11.27 -15.17
N GLY A 11 -7.20 -10.04 -15.12
CA GLY A 11 -6.81 -9.38 -13.88
C GLY A 11 -7.97 -9.25 -12.89
N LEU A 12 -9.15 -8.80 -13.37
CA LEU A 12 -10.36 -8.71 -12.56
C LEU A 12 -10.83 -10.07 -12.03
N LYS A 13 -10.80 -11.13 -12.85
CA LYS A 13 -11.13 -12.50 -12.41
C LYS A 13 -10.14 -13.01 -11.37
N VAL A 14 -8.85 -12.75 -11.54
CA VAL A 14 -7.80 -13.14 -10.58
C VAL A 14 -7.99 -12.42 -9.24
N THR A 15 -8.23 -11.11 -9.27
CA THR A 15 -8.49 -10.33 -8.05
C THR A 15 -9.78 -10.78 -7.37
N LEU A 16 -10.84 -11.09 -8.11
CA LEU A 16 -12.09 -11.59 -7.53
C LEU A 16 -11.91 -12.97 -6.89
N VAL A 17 -11.16 -13.87 -7.53
CA VAL A 17 -10.80 -15.18 -6.96
C VAL A 17 -9.97 -15.01 -5.69
N ALA A 18 -9.01 -14.07 -5.66
CA ALA A 18 -8.21 -13.78 -4.47
C ALA A 18 -9.08 -13.25 -3.31
N ILE A 19 -10.01 -12.33 -3.59
CA ILE A 19 -10.95 -11.78 -2.58
C ILE A 19 -11.85 -12.88 -2.02
N VAL A 20 -12.51 -13.66 -2.88
CA VAL A 20 -13.40 -14.74 -2.44
C VAL A 20 -12.63 -15.79 -1.65
N SER A 21 -11.42 -16.14 -2.09
CA SER A 21 -10.54 -17.08 -1.37
C SER A 21 -10.16 -16.53 0.01
N ASN A 22 -9.78 -15.25 0.12
CA ASN A 22 -9.47 -14.62 1.41
C ASN A 22 -10.68 -14.60 2.35
N VAL A 23 -11.89 -14.33 1.85
CA VAL A 23 -13.13 -14.38 2.67
C VAL A 23 -13.38 -15.78 3.22
N LEU A 24 -13.26 -16.80 2.38
CA LEU A 24 -13.45 -18.19 2.79
C LEU A 24 -12.36 -18.63 3.78
N LEU A 25 -11.11 -18.25 3.54
CA LEU A 25 -9.99 -18.55 4.44
C LEU A 25 -10.18 -17.84 5.79
N ALA A 26 -10.59 -16.56 5.82
CA ALA A 26 -10.83 -15.82 7.05
C ALA A 26 -11.92 -16.48 7.90
N ALA A 27 -13.06 -16.82 7.28
CA ALA A 27 -14.15 -17.51 7.97
C ALA A 27 -13.71 -18.89 8.49
N GLY A 28 -12.99 -19.65 7.68
CA GLY A 28 -12.44 -20.96 8.05
C GLY A 28 -11.49 -20.87 9.25
N LYS A 29 -10.53 -19.94 9.24
CA LYS A 29 -9.57 -19.70 10.32
C LYS A 29 -10.26 -19.35 11.63
N ILE A 30 -11.20 -18.39 11.62
CA ILE A 30 -11.89 -17.95 12.84
C ILE A 30 -12.74 -19.09 13.42
N LEU A 31 -13.54 -19.77 12.60
CA LEU A 31 -14.41 -20.86 13.08
C LEU A 31 -13.58 -22.02 13.66
N THR A 32 -12.52 -22.43 12.96
CA THR A 32 -11.67 -23.54 13.38
C THR A 32 -10.76 -23.16 14.55
N GLY A 33 -10.35 -21.90 14.65
CA GLY A 33 -9.61 -21.36 15.79
C GLY A 33 -10.44 -21.34 17.07
N ILE A 34 -11.70 -20.89 17.00
CA ILE A 34 -12.64 -20.92 18.14
C ILE A 34 -12.95 -22.36 18.54
N MET A 35 -13.32 -23.23 17.59
CA MET A 35 -13.63 -24.62 17.90
C MET A 35 -12.42 -25.38 18.44
N GLY A 36 -11.23 -25.06 17.93
CA GLY A 36 -9.98 -25.74 18.22
C GLY A 36 -9.14 -25.11 19.32
N ASN A 37 -9.65 -24.10 20.03
CA ASN A 37 -8.95 -23.37 21.09
C ASN A 37 -7.53 -22.90 20.68
N SER A 38 -7.40 -22.34 19.47
CA SER A 38 -6.12 -21.78 19.00
C SER A 38 -6.25 -20.28 18.76
N TYR A 39 -5.58 -19.51 19.62
CA TYR A 39 -5.55 -18.06 19.54
C TYR A 39 -4.65 -17.59 18.40
N ALA A 40 -3.59 -18.32 18.06
CA ALA A 40 -2.79 -17.99 16.88
C ALA A 40 -3.59 -18.12 15.58
N LEU A 41 -4.47 -19.13 15.48
CA LEU A 41 -5.35 -19.31 14.33
C LEU A 41 -6.49 -18.27 14.29
N ILE A 42 -7.01 -17.86 15.46
CA ILE A 42 -7.97 -16.74 15.55
C ILE A 42 -7.30 -15.43 15.12
N ALA A 43 -6.08 -15.15 15.58
CA ALA A 43 -5.31 -13.96 15.22
C ALA A 43 -5.07 -13.86 13.70
N ASP A 44 -4.62 -14.97 13.09
CA ASP A 44 -4.44 -15.10 11.64
C ASP A 44 -5.77 -14.96 10.86
N GLY A 45 -6.90 -15.35 11.48
CA GLY A 45 -8.25 -15.11 10.96
C GLY A 45 -8.68 -13.65 11.01
N ILE A 46 -8.43 -12.95 12.13
CA ILE A 46 -8.70 -11.52 12.31
C ILE A 46 -7.85 -10.67 11.36
N GLU A 47 -6.58 -11.04 11.15
CA GLU A 47 -5.70 -10.43 10.15
C GLU A 47 -6.36 -10.53 8.76
N SER A 48 -6.77 -11.74 8.36
CA SER A 48 -7.44 -11.97 7.07
C SER A 48 -8.76 -11.18 6.92
N CYS A 49 -9.54 -11.01 8.00
CA CYS A 49 -10.71 -10.14 7.99
C CYS A 49 -10.35 -8.67 7.82
N THR A 50 -9.27 -8.23 8.46
CA THR A 50 -8.76 -6.86 8.35
C THR A 50 -8.31 -6.58 6.92
N ASP A 51 -7.68 -7.53 6.24
CA ASP A 51 -7.29 -7.39 4.82
C ASP A 51 -8.50 -7.19 3.90
N ILE A 52 -9.61 -7.89 4.15
CA ILE A 52 -10.85 -7.75 3.37
C ILE A 52 -11.48 -6.38 3.57
N ILE A 53 -11.58 -5.93 4.83
CA ILE A 53 -12.10 -4.61 5.19
C ILE A 53 -11.19 -3.54 4.58
N SER A 54 -9.88 -3.73 4.69
CA SER A 54 -8.87 -2.83 4.15
C SER A 54 -8.97 -2.68 2.65
N SER A 55 -9.07 -3.80 1.93
CA SER A 55 -9.27 -3.82 0.49
C SER A 55 -10.55 -3.08 0.07
N SER A 56 -11.62 -3.23 0.85
CA SER A 56 -12.90 -2.55 0.60
C SER A 56 -12.80 -1.04 0.83
N VAL A 57 -12.18 -0.62 1.94
CA VAL A 57 -11.96 0.79 2.28
C VAL A 57 -11.03 1.47 1.29
N VAL A 58 -9.93 0.81 0.90
CA VAL A 58 -9.02 1.30 -0.14
C VAL A 58 -9.75 1.41 -1.49
N LEU A 59 -10.58 0.44 -1.87
CA LEU A 59 -11.36 0.52 -3.11
C LEU A 59 -12.30 1.73 -3.12
N ILE A 60 -12.97 2.01 -2.00
CA ILE A 60 -13.80 3.21 -1.85
C ILE A 60 -12.94 4.46 -1.91
N GLY A 61 -11.82 4.51 -1.19
CA GLY A 61 -10.87 5.62 -1.21
C GLY A 61 -10.34 5.92 -2.61
N LEU A 62 -10.05 4.89 -3.40
CA LEU A 62 -9.63 5.00 -4.80
C LEU A 62 -10.74 5.49 -5.73
N LYS A 63 -11.99 5.08 -5.50
CA LYS A 63 -13.13 5.60 -6.26
C LYS A 63 -13.35 7.09 -5.96
N VAL A 64 -13.24 7.48 -4.70
CA VAL A 64 -13.36 8.88 -4.28
C VAL A 64 -12.18 9.70 -4.79
N SER A 65 -10.95 9.17 -4.77
CA SER A 65 -9.75 9.89 -5.22
C SER A 65 -9.76 10.23 -6.72
N LYS A 66 -10.51 9.48 -7.52
CA LYS A 66 -10.74 9.73 -8.96
C LYS A 66 -11.78 10.80 -9.25
N ILE A 67 -12.52 11.28 -8.25
CA ILE A 67 -13.49 12.36 -8.44
C ILE A 67 -12.72 13.63 -8.83
N PRO A 68 -13.04 14.25 -9.98
CA PRO A 68 -12.32 15.44 -10.45
C PRO A 68 -12.48 16.62 -9.48
N PRO A 69 -11.64 17.66 -9.61
CA PRO A 69 -11.77 18.88 -8.84
C PRO A 69 -13.17 19.48 -8.87
N ASP A 70 -13.63 19.97 -7.72
CA ASP A 70 -14.89 20.69 -7.57
C ASP A 70 -14.70 21.99 -6.78
N LYS A 71 -15.78 22.75 -6.56
CA LYS A 71 -15.72 24.04 -5.87
C LYS A 71 -15.25 23.94 -4.41
N LYS A 72 -15.49 22.81 -3.74
CA LYS A 72 -15.07 22.57 -2.34
C LYS A 72 -13.66 21.97 -2.28
N HIS A 73 -13.24 21.26 -3.32
CA HIS A 73 -11.93 20.62 -3.46
C HIS A 73 -11.28 21.00 -4.80
N PRO A 74 -10.69 22.21 -4.91
CA PRO A 74 -10.10 22.70 -6.17
C PRO A 74 -8.90 21.90 -6.68
N TYR A 75 -8.23 21.16 -5.80
CA TYR A 75 -7.13 20.24 -6.15
C TYR A 75 -7.61 18.79 -6.34
N GLY A 76 -8.92 18.55 -6.29
CA GLY A 76 -9.52 17.21 -6.37
C GLY A 76 -9.52 16.46 -5.05
N HIS A 77 -9.93 15.20 -5.13
CA HIS A 77 -10.15 14.33 -3.97
C HIS A 77 -9.01 13.33 -3.74
N GLY A 78 -7.84 13.55 -4.35
CA GLY A 78 -6.71 12.61 -4.34
C GLY A 78 -6.33 12.11 -2.93
N LYS A 79 -6.40 12.98 -1.93
CA LYS A 79 -6.07 12.66 -0.52
C LYS A 79 -7.00 11.63 0.13
N ALA A 80 -8.18 11.37 -0.45
CA ALA A 80 -9.10 10.34 0.06
C ALA A 80 -8.46 8.94 0.10
N GLU A 81 -7.52 8.66 -0.81
CA GLU A 81 -6.74 7.41 -0.81
C GLU A 81 -5.85 7.31 0.44
N SER A 82 -5.10 8.36 0.76
CA SER A 82 -4.21 8.40 1.92
C SER A 82 -5.01 8.36 3.23
N ILE A 83 -6.17 9.01 3.29
CA ILE A 83 -7.10 8.94 4.44
C ILE A 83 -7.62 7.50 4.63
N ALA A 84 -8.01 6.84 3.54
CA ALA A 84 -8.43 5.45 3.57
C ALA A 84 -7.30 4.53 4.07
N GLY A 85 -6.07 4.72 3.57
CA GLY A 85 -4.89 3.99 4.04
C GLY A 85 -4.59 4.22 5.52
N LEU A 86 -4.74 5.45 6.01
CA LEU A 86 -4.56 5.78 7.43
C LEU A 86 -5.61 5.09 8.30
N PHE A 87 -6.88 5.09 7.90
CA PHE A 87 -7.95 4.39 8.60
C PHE A 87 -7.68 2.89 8.70
N VAL A 88 -7.26 2.29 7.58
CA VAL A 88 -6.87 0.88 7.53
C VAL A 88 -5.73 0.57 8.50
N ALA A 89 -4.67 1.36 8.47
CA ALA A 89 -3.53 1.15 9.36
C ALA A 89 -3.94 1.26 10.84
N ALA A 90 -4.82 2.20 11.19
CA ALA A 90 -5.37 2.34 12.54
C ALA A 90 -6.19 1.11 12.96
N CYS A 91 -7.06 0.58 12.09
CA CYS A 91 -7.81 -0.64 12.35
C CYS A 91 -6.89 -1.85 12.58
N LEU A 92 -5.86 -2.01 11.73
CA LEU A 92 -4.89 -3.10 11.84
C LEU A 92 -4.12 -3.05 13.17
N LEU A 93 -3.65 -1.87 13.56
CA LEU A 93 -2.97 -1.68 14.85
C LEU A 93 -3.91 -1.90 16.05
N GLY A 94 -5.18 -1.48 15.93
CA GLY A 94 -6.21 -1.76 16.93
C GLY A 94 -6.48 -3.25 17.10
N ALA A 95 -6.57 -4.00 15.99
CA ALA A 95 -6.74 -5.45 16.02
C ALA A 95 -5.53 -6.15 16.68
N ALA A 96 -4.31 -5.74 16.33
CA ALA A 96 -3.10 -6.26 16.97
C ALA A 96 -3.08 -6.00 18.49
N ALA A 97 -3.52 -4.82 18.94
CA ALA A 97 -3.61 -4.51 20.37
C ALA A 97 -4.60 -5.41 21.12
N ILE A 98 -5.76 -5.71 20.51
CA ILE A 98 -6.76 -6.64 21.07
C ILE A 98 -6.18 -8.06 21.20
N ILE A 99 -5.48 -8.53 20.17
CA ILE A 99 -4.86 -9.86 20.17
C ILE A 99 -3.77 -9.93 21.25
N ILE A 100 -2.88 -8.93 21.33
CA ILE A 100 -1.84 -8.85 22.37
C ILE A 100 -2.46 -8.88 23.77
N TYR A 101 -3.51 -8.10 24.01
CA TYR A 101 -4.19 -8.08 25.30
C TYR A 101 -4.75 -9.47 25.66
N SER A 102 -5.36 -10.15 24.69
CA SER A 102 -5.93 -11.49 24.86
C SER A 102 -4.84 -12.53 25.13
N SER A 103 -3.79 -12.56 24.31
CA SER A 103 -2.66 -13.50 24.46
C SER A 103 -1.90 -13.30 25.77
N ILE A 104 -1.70 -12.06 26.25
CA ILE A 104 -1.06 -11.82 27.56
C ILE A 104 -1.94 -12.31 28.72
N GLY A 105 -3.26 -12.14 28.61
CA GLY A 105 -4.20 -12.66 29.59
C GLY A 105 -4.10 -14.17 29.70
N GLU A 106 -4.06 -14.85 28.55
CA GLU A 106 -4.08 -16.30 28.48
C GLU A 106 -2.74 -16.94 28.86
N ILE A 107 -1.59 -16.32 28.55
CA ILE A 107 -0.28 -16.81 29.04
C ILE A 107 -0.25 -16.94 30.58
N ARG A 108 -1.08 -16.16 31.29
CA ARG A 108 -1.18 -16.19 32.76
C ARG A 108 -2.18 -17.24 33.28
N ILE A 109 -3.07 -17.76 32.43
CA ILE A 109 -4.14 -18.69 32.81
C ILE A 109 -3.95 -19.99 32.00
N PRO A 110 -3.67 -21.15 32.64
CA PRO A 110 -3.51 -22.41 31.93
C PRO A 110 -4.76 -22.75 31.11
N HIS A 111 -4.62 -22.78 29.79
CA HIS A 111 -5.71 -23.05 28.86
C HIS A 111 -5.55 -24.43 28.19
N GLN A 112 -6.63 -24.90 27.56
CA GLN A 112 -6.62 -26.15 26.82
C GLN A 112 -5.69 -26.05 25.63
N THR A 113 -4.93 -27.12 25.36
CA THR A 113 -4.07 -27.19 24.18
C THR A 113 -4.91 -27.08 22.89
N PRO A 114 -4.35 -26.45 21.84
CA PRO A 114 -4.99 -26.43 20.54
C PRO A 114 -5.36 -27.84 20.06
N SER A 115 -6.45 -27.98 19.32
CA SER A 115 -6.84 -29.27 18.74
C SER A 115 -6.00 -29.62 17.51
N TRP A 116 -5.66 -30.89 17.29
CA TRP A 116 -4.76 -31.30 16.21
C TRP A 116 -5.20 -30.89 14.78
N TYR A 117 -6.51 -30.73 14.56
CA TYR A 117 -7.05 -30.34 13.26
C TYR A 117 -6.77 -28.87 12.91
N THR A 118 -6.41 -28.01 13.87
CA THR A 118 -6.02 -26.61 13.61
C THR A 118 -4.74 -26.55 12.75
N LEU A 119 -3.82 -27.50 12.93
CA LEU A 119 -2.61 -27.63 12.08
C LEU A 119 -2.95 -27.96 10.62
N ILE A 120 -3.94 -28.83 10.37
CA ILE A 120 -4.35 -29.16 9.00
C ILE A 120 -4.90 -27.91 8.32
N VAL A 121 -5.79 -27.18 9.02
CA VAL A 121 -6.41 -25.98 8.48
C VAL A 121 -5.35 -24.92 8.17
N LEU A 122 -4.43 -24.71 9.09
CA LEU A 122 -3.36 -23.73 8.92
C LEU A 122 -2.36 -24.16 7.82
N LEU A 123 -2.09 -25.46 7.67
CA LEU A 123 -1.31 -25.98 6.55
C LEU A 123 -2.00 -25.71 5.20
N ILE A 124 -3.32 -25.91 5.12
CA ILE A 124 -4.10 -25.58 3.93
C ILE A 124 -4.02 -24.07 3.62
N VAL A 125 -4.11 -23.22 4.64
CA VAL A 125 -3.95 -21.76 4.50
C VAL A 125 -2.58 -21.42 3.91
N ILE A 126 -1.49 -21.93 4.51
CA ILE A 126 -0.12 -21.64 4.07
C ILE A 126 0.08 -22.07 2.62
N VAL A 127 -0.34 -23.28 2.27
CA VAL A 127 -0.25 -23.78 0.89
C VAL A 127 -1.08 -22.91 -0.06
N THR A 128 -2.29 -22.53 0.32
CA THR A 128 -3.17 -21.70 -0.52
C THR A 128 -2.56 -20.31 -0.76
N LYS A 129 -2.05 -19.65 0.30
CA LYS A 129 -1.40 -18.33 0.20
C LYS A 129 -0.10 -18.39 -0.62
N GLU A 130 0.70 -19.45 -0.48
CA GLU A 130 1.91 -19.65 -1.31
C GLU A 130 1.56 -19.89 -2.79
N LEU A 131 0.49 -20.65 -3.08
CA LEU A 131 0.01 -20.83 -4.45
C LEU A 131 -0.51 -19.53 -5.06
N LEU A 132 -1.29 -18.75 -4.29
CA LEU A 132 -1.74 -17.40 -4.67
C LEU A 132 -0.55 -16.47 -4.95
N TYR A 133 0.45 -16.47 -4.07
CA TYR A 133 1.70 -15.72 -4.27
C TYR A 133 2.34 -16.09 -5.61
N ARG A 134 2.58 -17.38 -5.87
CA ARG A 134 3.24 -17.83 -7.11
C ARG A 134 2.46 -17.43 -8.35
N PHE A 135 1.14 -17.58 -8.30
CA PHE A 135 0.25 -17.25 -9.40
C PHE A 135 0.20 -15.74 -9.70
N ILE A 136 0.02 -14.91 -8.66
CA ILE A 136 -0.05 -13.45 -8.79
C ILE A 136 1.34 -12.88 -9.14
N PHE A 137 2.42 -13.41 -8.55
CA PHE A 137 3.78 -12.98 -8.85
C PHE A 137 4.19 -13.33 -10.29
N SER A 138 3.87 -14.53 -10.76
CA SER A 138 4.09 -14.92 -12.16
C SER A 138 3.33 -14.00 -13.11
N THR A 139 2.05 -13.75 -12.83
CA THR A 139 1.24 -12.81 -13.62
C THR A 139 1.84 -11.41 -13.61
N GLY A 140 2.22 -10.90 -12.44
CA GLY A 140 2.87 -9.60 -12.27
C GLY A 140 4.20 -9.48 -13.00
N LYS A 141 4.95 -10.57 -13.16
CA LYS A 141 6.16 -10.62 -13.98
C LYS A 141 5.84 -10.55 -15.47
N HIS A 142 4.80 -11.26 -15.94
CA HIS A 142 4.39 -11.27 -17.34
C HIS A 142 3.82 -9.93 -17.83
N ILE A 143 3.15 -9.18 -16.96
CA ILE A 143 2.60 -7.85 -17.29
C ILE A 143 3.48 -6.70 -16.81
N GLU A 144 4.70 -7.01 -16.33
CA GLU A 144 5.68 -6.07 -15.76
C GLU A 144 5.12 -5.09 -14.70
N SER A 145 4.03 -5.47 -14.01
CA SER A 145 3.36 -4.60 -13.04
C SER A 145 3.97 -4.74 -11.65
N THR A 146 4.64 -3.68 -11.20
CA THR A 146 5.15 -3.56 -9.82
C THR A 146 4.01 -3.63 -8.79
N ALA A 147 2.83 -3.09 -9.12
CA ALA A 147 1.67 -3.14 -8.23
C ALA A 147 1.20 -4.60 -7.98
N VAL A 148 1.11 -5.40 -9.05
CA VAL A 148 0.71 -6.82 -8.93
C VAL A 148 1.79 -7.66 -8.25
N LYS A 149 3.08 -7.34 -8.47
CA LYS A 149 4.18 -7.98 -7.73
C LYS A 149 4.14 -7.66 -6.23
N ASN A 150 3.80 -6.43 -5.85
CA ASN A 150 3.67 -6.03 -4.44
C ASN A 150 2.49 -6.72 -3.75
N ASP A 151 1.35 -6.85 -4.44
CA ASP A 151 0.19 -7.61 -3.96
C ASP A 151 0.54 -9.10 -3.74
N ALA A 152 1.32 -9.69 -4.65
CA ALA A 152 1.85 -11.04 -4.44
C ALA A 152 2.71 -11.12 -3.17
N TRP A 153 3.63 -10.18 -2.97
CA TRP A 153 4.48 -10.12 -1.77
C TRP A 153 3.66 -9.99 -0.47
N HIS A 154 2.53 -9.31 -0.51
CA HIS A 154 1.60 -9.24 0.62
C HIS A 154 1.07 -10.63 0.98
N HIS A 155 0.56 -11.41 0.02
CA HIS A 155 0.16 -12.80 0.28
C HIS A 155 1.28 -13.69 0.81
N ARG A 156 2.53 -13.45 0.38
CA ARG A 156 3.69 -14.17 0.93
C ARG A 156 4.00 -13.75 2.36
N SER A 157 3.82 -12.48 2.72
CA SER A 157 3.92 -12.03 4.10
C SER A 157 2.91 -12.74 4.98
N ASP A 158 1.66 -12.87 4.52
CA ASP A 158 0.60 -13.60 5.25
C ASP A 158 0.97 -15.09 5.39
N ALA A 159 1.54 -15.70 4.34
CA ALA A 159 1.99 -17.09 4.43
C ALA A 159 3.09 -17.28 5.49
N ILE A 160 3.96 -16.28 5.66
CA ILE A 160 5.03 -16.28 6.68
C ILE A 160 4.43 -16.09 8.08
N THR A 161 3.46 -15.20 8.27
CA THR A 161 2.78 -15.03 9.57
C THR A 161 1.99 -16.28 9.93
N SER A 162 1.24 -16.87 8.99
CA SER A 162 0.56 -18.16 9.19
C SER A 162 1.55 -19.31 9.49
N LEU A 163 2.74 -19.32 8.88
CA LEU A 163 3.78 -20.32 9.17
C LEU A 163 4.35 -20.16 10.60
N ALA A 164 4.52 -18.92 11.08
CA ALA A 164 4.92 -18.67 12.46
C ALA A 164 3.89 -19.22 13.46
N ALA A 165 2.60 -19.00 13.19
CA ALA A 165 1.50 -19.60 13.95
C ALA A 165 1.55 -21.15 13.91
N PHE A 166 1.87 -21.73 12.75
CA PHE A 166 1.95 -23.19 12.58
C PHE A 166 3.04 -23.81 13.44
N ILE A 167 4.20 -23.16 13.50
CA ILE A 167 5.31 -23.59 14.34
C ILE A 167 4.89 -23.52 15.82
N GLY A 168 4.25 -22.43 16.24
CA GLY A 168 3.73 -22.26 17.61
C GLY A 168 2.76 -23.36 18.04
N ILE A 169 1.72 -23.60 17.23
CA ILE A 169 0.71 -24.64 17.48
C ILE A 169 1.37 -26.03 17.48
N SER A 170 2.33 -26.29 16.59
CA SER A 170 3.05 -27.57 16.53
C SER A 170 3.82 -27.85 17.81
N ILE A 171 4.51 -26.82 18.35
CA ILE A 171 5.22 -26.93 19.63
C ILE A 171 4.24 -27.17 20.78
N ALA A 172 3.11 -26.47 20.80
CA ALA A 172 2.07 -26.66 21.82
C ALA A 172 1.49 -28.08 21.81
N LEU A 173 1.24 -28.63 20.62
CA LEU A 173 0.68 -29.97 20.44
C LEU A 173 1.68 -31.09 20.79
N ILE A 174 2.93 -30.99 20.33
CA ILE A 174 3.96 -32.01 20.57
C ILE A 174 4.43 -31.97 22.03
N GLY A 175 4.52 -30.77 22.61
CA GLY A 175 4.93 -30.56 24.00
C GLY A 175 3.87 -30.89 25.06
N GLY A 176 2.59 -31.03 24.65
CA GLY A 176 1.47 -31.27 25.56
C GLY A 176 1.17 -30.08 26.47
N GLU A 177 0.43 -30.31 27.57
CA GLU A 177 -0.07 -29.24 28.46
C GLU A 177 1.01 -28.29 29.01
N LYS A 178 2.27 -28.75 29.13
CA LYS A 178 3.39 -27.90 29.58
C LYS A 178 3.78 -26.81 28.58
N PHE A 179 3.43 -26.98 27.31
CA PHE A 179 3.76 -26.06 26.22
C PHE A 179 2.50 -25.45 25.60
N ALA A 180 1.33 -25.54 26.24
CA ALA A 180 0.08 -24.97 25.75
C ALA A 180 0.23 -23.47 25.38
N SER A 181 0.98 -22.71 26.19
CA SER A 181 1.28 -21.29 25.97
C SER A 181 2.17 -20.98 24.76
N ALA A 182 2.74 -22.00 24.09
CA ALA A 182 3.51 -21.78 22.86
C ALA A 182 2.64 -21.22 21.72
N ASP A 183 1.33 -21.51 21.72
CA ASP A 183 0.36 -20.90 20.81
C ASP A 183 0.25 -19.39 21.05
N ASP A 184 0.14 -18.95 22.31
CA ASP A 184 0.07 -17.53 22.66
C ASP A 184 1.37 -16.78 22.35
N TRP A 185 2.52 -17.39 22.59
CA TRP A 185 3.81 -16.81 22.20
C TRP A 185 3.93 -16.63 20.69
N ALA A 186 3.42 -17.58 19.90
CA ALA A 186 3.37 -17.43 18.46
C ALA A 186 2.38 -16.35 18.01
N ALA A 187 1.23 -16.22 18.68
CA ALA A 187 0.29 -15.13 18.45
C ALA A 187 0.93 -13.76 18.75
N LEU A 188 1.70 -13.63 19.83
CA LEU A 188 2.46 -12.40 20.13
C LEU A 188 3.52 -12.09 19.09
N LEU A 189 4.23 -13.10 18.59
CA LEU A 189 5.23 -12.93 17.53
C LEU A 189 4.56 -12.49 16.21
N ALA A 190 3.41 -13.07 15.86
CA ALA A 190 2.62 -12.62 14.72
C ALA A 190 2.17 -11.16 14.88
N CYS A 191 1.72 -10.75 16.07
CA CYS A 191 1.35 -9.37 16.36
C CYS A 191 2.50 -8.38 16.15
N PHE A 192 3.75 -8.75 16.44
CA PHE A 192 4.90 -7.90 16.17
C PHE A 192 5.05 -7.60 14.67
N ILE A 193 4.87 -8.63 13.83
CA ILE A 193 4.91 -8.48 12.37
C ILE A 193 3.76 -7.59 11.89
N ILE A 194 2.54 -7.82 12.40
CA ILE A 194 1.36 -7.02 12.10
C ILE A 194 1.61 -5.54 12.47
N ILE A 195 2.14 -5.27 13.67
CA ILE A 195 2.44 -3.91 14.11
C ILE A 195 3.49 -3.26 13.21
N PHE A 196 4.56 -3.97 12.86
CA PHE A 196 5.58 -3.44 11.95
C PHE A 196 4.98 -3.03 10.59
N ASN A 197 4.16 -3.90 10.00
CA ASN A 197 3.46 -3.61 8.75
C ASN A 197 2.46 -2.45 8.89
N GLY A 198 1.69 -2.43 9.99
CA GLY A 198 0.73 -1.36 10.30
C GLY A 198 1.38 0.00 10.48
N ILE A 199 2.52 0.08 11.19
CA ILE A 199 3.29 1.33 11.35
C ILE A 199 3.84 1.80 10.01
N LYS A 200 4.37 0.90 9.18
CA LYS A 200 4.87 1.25 7.85
C LYS A 200 3.75 1.84 6.99
N LEU A 201 2.60 1.18 6.94
CA LEU A 201 1.43 1.65 6.19
C LEU A 201 0.94 3.01 6.71
N MET A 202 0.88 3.18 8.03
CA MET A 202 0.50 4.44 8.66
C MET A 202 1.48 5.57 8.30
N LYS A 203 2.79 5.30 8.32
CA LYS A 203 3.83 6.26 7.97
C LYS A 203 3.69 6.70 6.51
N ASP A 204 3.48 5.77 5.59
CA ASP A 204 3.30 6.08 4.17
C ASP A 204 2.05 6.95 3.95
N ALA A 205 0.93 6.62 4.61
CA ALA A 205 -0.30 7.41 4.54
C ALA A 205 -0.15 8.82 5.13
N ILE A 206 0.56 8.96 6.26
CA ILE A 206 0.84 10.25 6.89
C ILE A 206 1.76 11.09 6.00
N ASN A 207 2.82 10.48 5.44
CA ASN A 207 3.73 11.17 4.52
C ASN A 207 2.98 11.70 3.30
N ASP A 208 2.08 10.90 2.72
CA ASP A 208 1.24 11.35 1.61
C ASP A 208 0.32 12.51 2.03
N LEU A 209 -0.22 12.50 3.25
CA LEU A 209 -1.04 13.60 3.77
C LEU A 209 -0.24 14.87 4.08
N MET A 210 1.03 14.73 4.45
CA MET A 210 1.95 15.82 4.75
C MET A 210 2.67 16.38 3.50
N ASP A 211 2.25 15.97 2.31
CA ASP A 211 2.88 16.37 1.04
C ASP A 211 4.38 16.03 0.97
N ALA A 212 4.73 14.83 1.43
CA ALA A 212 6.08 14.30 1.28
C ALA A 212 6.53 14.34 -0.19
N SER A 213 7.82 14.64 -0.38
CA SER A 213 8.43 14.73 -1.69
C SER A 213 8.35 13.40 -2.45
N ALA A 214 8.22 13.49 -3.77
CA ALA A 214 8.34 12.32 -4.65
C ALA A 214 9.73 11.66 -4.57
N SER A 215 9.86 10.48 -5.19
CA SER A 215 11.14 9.78 -5.28
C SER A 215 12.20 10.59 -6.04
N ASP A 216 13.46 10.40 -5.66
CA ASP A 216 14.62 11.03 -6.33
C ASP A 216 14.62 10.75 -7.83
N GLU A 217 14.17 9.57 -8.25
CA GLU A 217 14.00 9.19 -9.65
C GLU A 217 13.03 10.12 -10.40
N LEU A 218 11.86 10.43 -9.81
CA LEU A 218 10.88 11.33 -10.42
C LEU A 218 11.38 12.78 -10.42
N ILE A 219 12.04 13.20 -9.35
CA ILE A 219 12.66 14.52 -9.24
C ILE A 219 13.72 14.70 -10.33
N GLN A 220 14.59 13.70 -10.51
CA GLN A 220 15.65 13.73 -11.52
C GLN A 220 15.08 13.72 -12.94
N PHE A 221 14.03 12.93 -13.18
CA PHE A 221 13.29 12.92 -14.45
C PHE A 221 12.74 14.32 -14.76
N VAL A 222 11.94 14.91 -13.85
CA VAL A 222 11.34 16.23 -14.07
C VAL A 222 12.39 17.31 -14.27
N THR A 223 13.49 17.25 -13.51
CA THR A 223 14.60 18.21 -13.63
C THR A 223 15.27 18.11 -15.01
N THR A 224 15.55 16.89 -15.47
CA THR A 224 16.23 16.64 -16.75
C THR A 224 15.37 17.07 -17.93
N GLU A 225 14.10 16.64 -17.96
CA GLU A 225 13.17 16.99 -19.04
C GLU A 225 12.92 18.50 -19.10
N THR A 226 12.73 19.15 -17.95
CA THR A 226 12.54 20.61 -17.92
C THR A 226 13.80 21.34 -18.39
N SER A 227 14.99 20.92 -17.95
CA SER A 227 16.26 21.54 -18.35
C SER A 227 16.58 21.36 -19.83
N SER A 228 15.99 20.35 -20.47
CA SER A 228 16.14 20.11 -21.92
C SER A 228 15.22 20.98 -22.78
N THR A 229 14.23 21.64 -22.17
CA THR A 229 13.27 22.47 -22.89
C THR A 229 13.91 23.77 -23.37
N SER A 230 13.76 24.08 -24.66
CA SER A 230 14.35 25.28 -25.26
C SER A 230 13.85 26.56 -24.57
N GLY A 231 14.77 27.46 -24.24
CA GLY A 231 14.48 28.72 -23.54
C GLY A 231 14.56 28.63 -22.01
N VAL A 232 14.66 27.43 -21.43
CA VAL A 232 14.95 27.23 -20.01
C VAL A 232 16.46 27.35 -19.79
N ILE A 233 16.88 28.29 -18.94
CA ILE A 233 18.28 28.53 -18.57
C ILE A 233 18.66 27.67 -17.36
N SER A 234 17.80 27.62 -16.35
CA SER A 234 17.98 26.79 -15.17
C SER A 234 16.64 26.45 -14.51
N VAL A 235 16.67 25.45 -13.62
CA VAL A 235 15.50 24.93 -12.91
C VAL A 235 15.83 24.90 -11.42
N HIS A 236 14.91 25.38 -10.59
CA HIS A 236 15.02 25.28 -9.13
C HIS A 236 13.63 25.27 -8.49
N GLY A 237 13.58 25.25 -7.15
CA GLY A 237 12.32 25.33 -6.40
C GLY A 237 11.36 24.16 -6.64
N LEU A 238 11.85 23.04 -7.20
CA LEU A 238 11.04 21.89 -7.57
C LEU A 238 10.42 21.23 -6.33
N LYS A 239 9.08 21.20 -6.29
CA LYS A 239 8.28 20.54 -5.26
C LYS A 239 7.31 19.60 -5.93
N ILE A 240 7.43 18.30 -5.68
CA ILE A 240 6.54 17.29 -6.25
C ILE A 240 5.87 16.56 -5.10
N ARG A 241 4.53 16.64 -5.03
CA ARG A 241 3.71 15.99 -4.01
C ARG A 241 2.76 14.98 -4.62
N LYS A 242 2.46 13.90 -3.90
CA LYS A 242 1.46 12.91 -4.32
C LYS A 242 0.04 13.40 -4.06
N SER A 243 -0.85 13.16 -5.02
CA SER A 243 -2.30 13.36 -4.91
C SER A 243 -3.02 12.18 -5.54
N GLY A 244 -3.55 11.27 -4.71
CA GLY A 244 -4.12 10.01 -5.17
C GLY A 244 -3.10 9.16 -5.93
N LEU A 245 -3.47 8.72 -7.13
CA LEU A 245 -2.63 7.85 -7.98
C LEU A 245 -1.56 8.61 -8.78
N GLY A 246 -1.48 9.93 -8.66
CA GLY A 246 -0.53 10.74 -9.42
C GLY A 246 0.12 11.85 -8.59
N TYR A 247 0.79 12.77 -9.28
CA TYR A 247 1.64 13.80 -8.69
C TYR A 247 1.25 15.19 -9.16
N LEU A 248 1.33 16.16 -8.26
CA LEU A 248 1.27 17.59 -8.57
C LEU A 248 2.68 18.14 -8.40
N ALA A 249 3.16 18.89 -9.40
CA ALA A 249 4.48 19.49 -9.37
C ALA A 249 4.39 21.02 -9.41
N ASP A 250 5.14 21.68 -8.55
CA ASP A 250 5.42 23.12 -8.62
C ASP A 250 6.90 23.27 -8.98
N ILE A 251 7.21 24.05 -10.02
CA ILE A 251 8.56 24.19 -10.56
C ILE A 251 8.86 25.65 -10.90
N HIS A 252 10.07 26.09 -10.59
CA HIS A 252 10.55 27.41 -11.01
C HIS A 252 11.52 27.21 -12.17
N ILE A 253 11.29 27.92 -13.26
CA ILE A 253 12.18 27.95 -14.42
C ILE A 253 12.73 29.36 -14.59
N VAL A 254 14.03 29.43 -14.86
CA VAL A 254 14.68 30.69 -15.21
C VAL A 254 14.74 30.82 -16.72
N VAL A 255 14.31 31.96 -17.24
CA VAL A 255 14.32 32.31 -18.66
C VAL A 255 15.00 33.66 -18.87
N ASP A 256 15.27 34.03 -20.12
CA ASP A 256 15.84 35.33 -20.45
C ASP A 256 14.87 36.46 -20.05
N GLY A 257 15.30 37.39 -19.20
CA GLY A 257 14.46 38.47 -18.68
C GLY A 257 14.05 39.54 -19.72
N SER A 258 14.62 39.51 -20.92
CA SER A 258 14.27 40.42 -22.02
C SER A 258 13.08 39.96 -22.85
N ILE A 259 12.62 38.71 -22.67
CA ILE A 259 11.49 38.17 -23.42
C ILE A 259 10.16 38.74 -22.91
N SER A 260 9.15 38.75 -23.78
CA SER A 260 7.80 39.16 -23.40
C SER A 260 7.16 38.14 -22.43
N VAL A 261 6.20 38.60 -21.61
CA VAL A 261 5.38 37.72 -20.75
C VAL A 261 4.73 36.59 -21.56
N ARG A 262 4.36 36.87 -22.81
CA ARG A 262 3.77 35.86 -23.72
C ARG A 262 4.78 34.76 -24.07
N GLU A 263 6.02 35.11 -24.37
CA GLU A 263 7.07 34.14 -24.69
C GLU A 263 7.43 33.31 -23.45
N GLY A 264 7.60 33.94 -22.29
CA GLY A 264 7.80 33.23 -21.02
C GLY A 264 6.65 32.27 -20.71
N HIS A 265 5.40 32.70 -20.93
CA HIS A 265 4.23 31.83 -20.79
C HIS A 265 4.25 30.65 -21.77
N CYS A 266 4.66 30.85 -23.03
CA CYS A 266 4.79 29.76 -23.99
C CYS A 266 5.86 28.74 -23.58
N ILE A 267 7.02 29.19 -23.06
CA ILE A 267 8.07 28.29 -22.53
C ILE A 267 7.52 27.48 -21.35
N ALA A 268 6.85 28.16 -20.40
CA ALA A 268 6.22 27.49 -19.27
C ALA A 268 5.17 26.45 -19.68
N HIS A 269 4.35 26.76 -20.69
CA HIS A 269 3.36 25.83 -21.22
C HIS A 269 4.04 24.64 -21.92
N GLN A 270 5.13 24.87 -22.65
CA GLN A 270 5.92 23.81 -23.26
C GLN A 270 6.52 22.86 -22.22
N VAL A 271 7.08 23.39 -21.13
CA VAL A 271 7.56 22.57 -20.00
C VAL A 271 6.43 21.70 -19.44
N LYS A 272 5.27 22.33 -19.15
CA LYS A 272 4.09 21.62 -18.64
C LYS A 272 3.64 20.50 -19.58
N ASP A 273 3.50 20.79 -20.88
CA ASP A 273 3.01 19.82 -21.86
C ASP A 273 3.98 18.64 -22.03
N THR A 274 5.29 18.91 -22.04
CA THR A 274 6.34 17.86 -22.10
C THR A 274 6.23 16.92 -20.90
N LEU A 275 6.19 17.47 -19.68
CA LEU A 275 6.13 16.66 -18.46
C LEU A 275 4.86 15.81 -18.37
N LEU A 276 3.70 16.37 -18.73
CA LEU A 276 2.43 15.65 -18.75
C LEU A 276 2.39 14.53 -19.82
N LYS A 277 3.05 14.76 -20.95
CA LYS A 277 3.11 13.79 -22.05
C LYS A 277 4.07 12.64 -21.75
N ASP A 278 5.24 12.95 -21.20
CA ASP A 278 6.32 11.98 -21.03
C ASP A 278 6.20 11.18 -19.72
N HIS A 279 5.38 11.65 -18.77
CA HIS A 279 5.11 10.89 -17.54
C HIS A 279 3.63 10.92 -17.12
N SER A 280 2.91 9.88 -17.54
CA SER A 280 1.45 9.69 -17.33
C SER A 280 0.93 9.78 -15.88
N LYS A 281 1.81 9.73 -14.86
CA LYS A 281 1.40 9.91 -13.45
C LYS A 281 1.48 11.36 -12.97
N ILE A 282 2.05 12.28 -13.74
CA ILE A 282 1.99 13.71 -13.40
C ILE A 282 0.60 14.21 -13.79
N LEU A 283 -0.15 14.69 -12.81
CA LEU A 283 -1.54 15.14 -12.99
C LEU A 283 -1.61 16.58 -13.44
N ASP A 284 -0.75 17.42 -12.85
CA ASP A 284 -0.66 18.84 -13.19
C ASP A 284 0.71 19.39 -12.80
N VAL A 285 1.13 20.45 -13.50
CA VAL A 285 2.36 21.18 -13.24
C VAL A 285 2.06 22.66 -13.19
N LEU A 286 2.45 23.32 -12.10
CA LEU A 286 2.48 24.77 -11.97
C LEU A 286 3.91 25.25 -12.22
N VAL A 287 4.08 26.03 -13.28
CA VAL A 287 5.39 26.56 -13.69
C VAL A 287 5.45 28.05 -13.34
N HIS A 288 6.34 28.41 -12.42
CA HIS A 288 6.70 29.80 -12.12
C HIS A 288 7.87 30.22 -13.02
N VAL A 289 7.75 31.37 -13.69
CA VAL A 289 8.75 31.88 -14.62
C VAL A 289 9.51 33.02 -13.96
N GLU A 290 10.82 32.87 -13.85
CA GLU A 290 11.72 33.85 -13.28
C GLU A 290 12.70 34.37 -14.34
N PRO A 291 13.04 35.68 -14.33
CA PRO A 291 14.07 36.21 -15.21
C PRO A 291 15.47 35.84 -14.68
N ASN A 292 16.45 35.75 -15.57
CA ASN A 292 17.86 35.52 -15.26
C ASN A 292 18.59 36.71 -14.58
N ASP A 293 17.91 37.83 -14.34
CA ASP A 293 18.49 39.02 -13.71
C ASP A 293 18.13 39.05 -12.21
N ASP A 294 19.12 38.70 -11.37
CA ASP A 294 19.04 38.39 -9.93
C ASP A 294 18.47 39.48 -8.99
N LYS A 295 17.98 40.62 -9.50
CA LYS A 295 17.48 41.71 -8.64
C LYS A 295 16.09 41.45 -8.04
N CYS A 296 15.30 40.57 -8.63
CA CYS A 296 13.97 40.21 -8.10
C CYS A 296 13.97 38.91 -7.29
N CYS A 297 15.00 38.07 -7.46
CA CYS A 297 15.08 36.72 -6.89
C CYS A 297 16.27 36.63 -5.91
N SER A 298 16.27 37.48 -4.87
CA SER A 298 17.10 37.21 -3.70
C SER A 298 16.42 36.09 -2.89
N LEU A 299 16.94 34.87 -3.04
CA LEU A 299 16.65 33.73 -2.16
C LEU A 299 16.85 34.09 -0.68
#